data_AF-A0A3M6TB74-F1
#
_entry.id   AF-A0A3M6TB74-F1
#
_cell.length_a   1.000
_cell.length_b   1.000
_cell.length_c   1.000
_cell.angle_alpha   90.00
_cell.angle_beta   90.00
_cell.angle_gamma   90.00
#
_symmetry.space_group_name_H-M   'P 1'
#
loop_
_entity.id
_entity.type
_entity.pdbx_description
1 polymer ?
#
loop_
_entity_poly.entity_id
_entity_poly.type
_entity_poly.pdbx_seq_one_letter_code
_entity_poly.pdbx_strand_id
1 'polypeptide(L)'
;MAANLDESLEDNIDQLPETANPVPPRSFTVENENLTNEEEQLSEIEEHEDEERNPLLELKKCKEWLQQQKINHEAELLVRRLQQCEDQQPSTSVSSQSDLYERISKLQDQLYSLSTARSYKKLLLDRLLCGDRLIKKLFPDVVTDSPTEEQTEEMRAFVKLCEKQNKLSTEILVEHETLSEAQTLLDKLKRQSYEIKKENRGLMKHLQKLTDDKENASSDPSDSRVIQKLKQQIGLTVEKIDILRSVFQGIVVGSGIDWAVDEEMRRLVLSLGELLEFAT
;
A
#
# COMPACT_ATOMS: atom_id res chain seq x y z
N MET A 1 49.10 -7.14 -45.35
CA MET A 1 48.95 -6.18 -44.25
C MET A 1 47.84 -6.77 -43.37
N ALA A 2 48.12 -7.61 -42.36
CA ALA A 2 48.70 -7.30 -41.03
C ALA A 2 47.88 -6.17 -40.33
N ALA A 3 47.30 -6.26 -39.14
CA ALA A 3 47.39 -7.19 -37.99
C ALA A 3 46.05 -7.14 -37.20
N ASN A 4 45.55 -8.25 -36.63
CA ASN A 4 45.52 -8.62 -35.19
C ASN A 4 45.65 -7.53 -34.10
N LEU A 5 44.88 -7.77 -33.02
CA LEU A 5 44.86 -7.30 -31.61
C LEU A 5 43.48 -6.70 -31.30
N ASP A 6 42.54 -7.34 -30.59
CA ASP A 6 42.55 -8.07 -29.31
C ASP A 6 43.03 -7.25 -28.10
N GLU A 7 42.34 -7.50 -26.98
CA GLU A 7 42.57 -7.08 -25.58
C GLU A 7 42.02 -5.75 -25.03
N SER A 8 40.94 -5.93 -24.23
CA SER A 8 40.91 -5.72 -22.77
C SER A 8 40.21 -4.47 -22.18
N LEU A 9 39.72 -4.70 -20.95
CA LEU A 9 39.04 -3.82 -19.98
C LEU A 9 37.51 -3.84 -20.11
N GLU A 10 36.74 -4.72 -19.46
CA GLU A 10 36.83 -5.15 -18.04
C GLU A 10 37.27 -4.02 -17.12
N ASP A 11 36.33 -3.12 -16.80
CA ASP A 11 36.23 -2.41 -15.52
C ASP A 11 35.12 -1.35 -15.61
N ASN A 12 33.86 -1.74 -15.35
CA ASN A 12 32.82 -0.77 -15.00
C ASN A 12 31.60 -1.43 -14.33
N ILE A 13 31.85 -2.36 -13.41
CA ILE A 13 30.84 -2.84 -12.45
C ILE A 13 31.29 -2.35 -11.09
N ASP A 14 31.16 -1.05 -10.85
CA ASP A 14 31.18 -0.48 -9.49
C ASP A 14 30.73 0.99 -9.50
N GLN A 15 29.48 1.23 -9.90
CA GLN A 15 28.76 2.47 -9.52
C GLN A 15 27.31 2.14 -9.21
N LEU A 16 27.10 1.55 -8.03
CA LEU A 16 25.84 1.68 -7.30
C LEU A 16 25.55 3.18 -7.12
N PRO A 17 24.39 3.72 -7.52
CA PRO A 17 23.97 5.01 -7.00
C PRO A 17 23.72 4.81 -5.50
N GLU A 18 24.60 5.42 -4.70
CA GLU A 18 24.40 5.59 -3.26
C GLU A 18 22.98 6.07 -3.00
N THR A 19 22.30 5.35 -2.12
CA THR A 19 20.99 5.70 -1.60
C THR A 19 21.09 7.07 -0.95
N ALA A 20 20.56 8.10 -1.61
CA ALA A 20 20.39 9.41 -1.02
C ALA A 20 19.52 9.27 0.24
N ASN A 21 20.12 9.52 1.40
CA ASN A 21 19.43 9.62 2.67
C ASN A 21 18.36 10.73 2.61
N PRO A 22 17.23 10.58 3.32
CA PRO A 22 16.19 11.60 3.34
C PRO A 22 16.72 12.89 3.97
N VAL A 23 16.64 13.99 3.21
CA VAL A 23 16.97 15.34 3.66
C VAL A 23 15.98 15.77 4.76
N PRO A 24 16.45 16.15 5.96
CA PRO A 24 15.57 16.74 6.98
C PRO A 24 15.11 18.14 6.55
N PRO A 25 13.92 18.60 6.97
CA PRO A 25 13.40 19.90 6.57
C PRO A 25 14.33 21.01 7.08
N ARG A 26 14.68 21.94 6.18
CA ARG A 26 15.45 23.15 6.47
C ARG A 26 14.74 23.96 7.56
N SER A 27 15.35 24.01 8.74
CA SER A 27 15.10 25.05 9.73
C SER A 27 15.53 26.41 9.15
N PHE A 28 14.61 27.37 9.16
CA PHE A 28 14.92 28.78 8.96
C PHE A 28 15.84 29.25 10.09
N THR A 29 17.12 29.46 9.79
CA THR A 29 18.00 30.31 10.62
C THR A 29 18.02 31.68 9.99
N VAL A 30 17.24 32.61 10.54
CA VAL A 30 17.42 34.04 10.33
C VAL A 30 18.49 34.48 11.32
N GLU A 31 19.55 35.09 10.79
CA GLU A 31 20.64 35.67 11.55
C GLU A 31 20.10 36.79 12.44
N ASN A 32 20.43 36.68 13.72
CA ASN A 32 19.98 37.56 14.79
C ASN A 32 20.99 38.73 14.91
N GLU A 33 20.73 39.84 14.22
CA GLU A 33 21.43 41.12 14.44
C GLU A 33 20.41 42.26 14.54
N ASN A 34 19.78 42.41 15.71
CA ASN A 34 19.38 43.68 16.35
C ASN A 34 18.38 43.39 17.49
N LEU A 35 18.91 43.07 18.66
CA LEU A 35 18.18 43.06 19.93
C LEU A 35 18.93 44.00 20.87
N THR A 36 18.44 45.23 21.05
CA THR A 36 18.66 46.05 22.28
C THR A 36 17.88 47.38 22.20
N ASN A 37 16.56 47.41 21.95
CA ASN A 37 15.78 48.63 22.32
C ASN A 37 14.25 48.56 22.34
N GLU A 38 13.58 47.42 22.16
CA GLU A 38 12.09 47.38 22.16
C GLU A 38 11.46 46.60 23.34
N GLU A 39 12.26 46.00 24.22
CA GLU A 39 11.75 45.22 25.37
C GLU A 39 11.41 46.06 26.61
N GLU A 40 11.70 47.37 26.63
CA GLU A 40 11.36 48.26 27.76
C GLU A 40 10.03 49.02 27.61
N GLN A 41 9.27 48.84 26.53
CA GLN A 41 7.98 49.53 26.33
C GLN A 41 6.76 48.61 26.25
N LEU A 42 6.92 47.29 26.39
CA LEU A 42 5.82 46.32 26.35
C LEU A 42 5.41 45.78 27.73
N SER A 43 6.11 46.15 28.81
CA SER A 43 5.82 45.70 30.17
C SER A 43 4.74 46.51 30.91
N GLU A 44 4.23 47.61 30.35
CA GLU A 44 3.24 48.48 31.01
C GLU A 44 1.79 48.33 30.51
N ILE A 45 1.50 47.39 29.60
CA ILE A 45 0.13 47.19 29.05
C ILE A 45 -0.49 45.86 29.50
N GLU A 46 0.24 44.99 30.20
CA GLU A 46 -0.18 43.60 30.50
C GLU A 46 -0.62 43.36 31.96
N GLU A 47 -1.06 44.38 32.70
CA GLU A 47 -1.54 44.23 34.10
C GLU A 47 -3.05 44.49 34.32
N HIS A 48 -3.85 44.68 33.26
CA HIS A 48 -5.29 45.01 33.43
C HIS A 48 -6.32 43.99 32.91
N GLU A 49 -5.93 42.79 32.45
CA GLU A 49 -6.89 41.77 31.97
C GLU A 49 -7.19 40.60 32.94
N ASP A 50 -6.52 40.52 34.10
CA ASP A 50 -6.63 39.34 34.97
C ASP A 50 -7.77 39.37 36.01
N GLU A 51 -8.41 40.51 36.27
CA GLU A 51 -9.48 40.59 37.29
C GLU A 51 -10.88 40.17 36.77
N GLU A 52 -11.19 40.34 35.48
CA GLU A 52 -12.51 39.97 34.94
C GLU A 52 -12.70 38.47 34.67
N ARG A 53 -11.61 37.68 34.71
CA ARG A 53 -11.64 36.22 34.43
C ARG A 53 -12.09 35.35 35.60
N ASN A 54 -12.13 35.88 36.82
CA ASN A 54 -12.47 35.13 38.04
C ASN A 54 -13.97 34.74 38.17
N PRO A 55 -14.96 35.62 37.99
CA PRO A 55 -16.37 35.27 38.23
C PRO A 55 -16.92 34.25 37.24
N LEU A 56 -16.43 34.25 36.00
CA LEU A 56 -16.87 33.33 34.95
C LEU A 56 -16.32 31.91 35.17
N LEU A 57 -15.09 31.81 35.70
CA LEU A 57 -14.47 30.55 36.10
C LEU A 57 -15.21 29.92 37.28
N GLU A 58 -15.58 30.73 38.28
CA GLU A 58 -16.39 30.29 39.42
C GLU A 58 -17.78 29.83 39.00
N LEU A 59 -18.43 30.56 38.09
CA LEU A 59 -19.74 30.17 37.54
C LEU A 59 -19.66 28.84 36.77
N LYS A 60 -18.57 28.62 36.03
CA LYS A 60 -18.32 27.37 35.30
C LYS A 60 -18.12 26.20 36.27
N LYS A 61 -17.31 26.37 37.32
CA LYS A 61 -17.12 25.36 38.38
C LYS A 61 -18.45 25.05 39.10
N CYS A 62 -19.25 26.06 39.40
CA CYS A 62 -20.57 25.89 40.02
C CYS A 62 -21.54 25.13 39.11
N LYS A 63 -21.56 25.47 37.81
CA LYS A 63 -22.34 24.74 36.80
C LYS A 63 -21.94 23.27 36.69
N GLU A 64 -20.64 22.98 36.65
CA GLU A 64 -20.10 21.62 36.60
C GLU A 64 -20.45 20.83 37.88
N TRP A 65 -20.34 21.46 39.04
CA TRP A 65 -20.74 20.87 40.31
C TRP A 65 -22.24 20.53 40.36
N LEU A 66 -23.11 21.46 39.94
CA LEU A 66 -24.56 21.22 39.86
C LEU A 66 -24.91 20.10 38.87
N GLN A 67 -24.21 20.02 37.74
CA GLN A 67 -24.38 18.92 36.79
C GLN A 67 -23.99 17.58 37.41
N GLN A 68 -22.91 17.54 38.17
CA GLN A 68 -22.49 16.32 38.87
C GLN A 68 -23.49 15.92 39.95
N GLN A 69 -24.02 16.87 40.74
CA GLN A 69 -25.07 16.60 41.73
C GLN A 69 -26.34 16.06 41.07
N LYS A 70 -26.74 16.64 39.93
CA LYS A 70 -27.88 16.14 39.15
C LYS A 70 -27.66 14.70 38.70
N ILE A 71 -26.49 14.36 38.17
CA ILE A 71 -26.15 12.98 37.74
C ILE A 71 -26.20 12.03 38.94
N ASN A 72 -25.64 12.42 40.08
CA ASN A 72 -25.63 11.61 41.30
C ASN A 72 -27.05 11.30 41.80
N HIS A 73 -27.93 12.31 41.85
CA HIS A 73 -29.33 12.10 42.24
C HIS A 73 -30.12 11.29 41.21
N GLU A 74 -29.88 11.51 39.91
CA GLU A 74 -30.50 10.69 38.85
C GLU A 74 -30.08 9.22 38.99
N ALA A 75 -28.82 8.94 39.28
CA ALA A 75 -28.31 7.59 39.53
C ALA A 75 -28.91 6.98 40.80
N GLU A 76 -28.96 7.73 41.90
CA GLU A 76 -29.57 7.29 43.18
C GLU A 76 -31.06 6.94 43.01
N LEU A 77 -31.81 7.76 42.26
CA LEU A 77 -33.22 7.49 41.94
C LEU A 77 -33.40 6.27 41.04
N LEU A 78 -32.43 5.97 40.18
CA LEU A 78 -32.44 4.80 39.30
C LEU A 78 -32.17 3.53 40.12
N VAL A 79 -31.19 3.56 41.03
CA VAL A 79 -30.90 2.48 41.98
C VAL A 79 -32.12 2.19 42.85
N ARG A 80 -32.74 3.23 43.44
CA ARG A 80 -33.98 3.05 44.24
C ARG A 80 -35.11 2.45 43.43
N ARG A 81 -35.28 2.83 42.16
CA ARG A 81 -36.31 2.26 41.28
C ARG A 81 -36.03 0.80 40.94
N LEU A 82 -34.78 0.44 40.65
CA LEU A 82 -34.40 -0.94 40.38
C LEU A 82 -34.63 -1.83 41.61
N GLN A 83 -34.24 -1.35 42.79
CA GLN A 83 -34.44 -2.08 44.04
C GLN A 83 -35.93 -2.27 44.37
N GLN A 84 -36.76 -1.26 44.12
CA GLN A 84 -38.22 -1.38 44.23
C GLN A 84 -38.83 -2.38 43.22
N CYS A 85 -38.27 -2.50 42.01
CA CYS A 85 -38.71 -3.50 41.03
C CYS A 85 -38.26 -4.92 41.42
N GLU A 86 -37.08 -5.06 42.01
CA GLU A 86 -36.51 -6.33 42.48
C GLU A 86 -37.29 -6.87 43.69
N ASP A 87 -37.70 -5.98 44.61
CA ASP A 87 -38.54 -6.31 45.76
C ASP A 87 -40.01 -6.65 45.37
N GLN A 88 -40.46 -6.29 44.17
CA GLN A 88 -41.85 -6.49 43.70
C GLN A 88 -42.03 -7.65 42.70
N GLN A 89 -40.97 -8.29 42.20
CA GLN A 89 -41.11 -9.45 41.31
C GLN A 89 -41.12 -10.78 42.08
N PRO A 90 -42.26 -11.50 42.19
CA PRO A 90 -42.22 -12.92 42.42
C PRO A 90 -41.48 -13.58 41.25
N SER A 91 -40.49 -14.39 41.57
CA SER A 91 -39.64 -15.15 40.67
C SER A 91 -40.44 -16.07 39.76
N THR A 92 -40.95 -15.54 38.65
CA THR A 92 -41.57 -16.29 37.56
C THR A 92 -41.04 -15.79 36.22
N SER A 93 -39.99 -16.44 35.73
CA SER A 93 -39.95 -17.06 34.39
C SER A 93 -38.50 -17.40 34.06
N VAL A 94 -38.27 -18.67 33.74
CA VAL A 94 -37.05 -19.15 33.11
C VAL A 94 -37.05 -18.58 31.69
N SER A 95 -36.65 -17.32 31.55
CA SER A 95 -36.29 -16.76 30.25
C SER A 95 -35.00 -17.45 29.82
N SER A 96 -35.02 -18.10 28.65
CA SER A 96 -33.86 -18.81 28.12
C SER A 96 -32.68 -17.86 28.10
N GLN A 97 -31.50 -18.31 28.51
CA GLN A 97 -30.28 -17.48 28.56
C GLN A 97 -30.01 -16.77 27.21
N SER A 98 -30.42 -17.38 26.10
CA SER A 98 -30.41 -16.79 24.74
C SER A 98 -31.32 -15.56 24.59
N ASP A 99 -32.54 -15.60 25.14
CA ASP A 99 -33.50 -14.50 25.09
C ASP A 99 -32.99 -13.29 25.91
N LEU A 100 -32.29 -13.57 27.01
CA LEU A 100 -31.61 -12.55 27.82
C LEU A 100 -30.45 -11.90 27.06
N TYR A 101 -29.59 -12.67 26.40
CA TYR A 101 -28.49 -12.11 25.60
C TYR A 101 -29.00 -11.29 24.41
N GLU A 102 -30.03 -11.76 23.71
CA GLU A 102 -30.64 -11.01 22.62
C GLU A 102 -31.28 -9.71 23.13
N ARG A 103 -31.93 -9.76 24.30
CA ARG A 103 -32.50 -8.56 24.92
C ARG A 103 -31.43 -7.56 25.35
N ILE A 104 -30.33 -8.04 25.92
CA ILE A 104 -29.18 -7.21 26.31
C ILE A 104 -28.57 -6.55 25.07
N SER A 105 -28.34 -7.29 23.99
CA SER A 105 -27.82 -6.73 22.74
C SER A 105 -28.74 -5.65 22.17
N LYS A 106 -30.06 -5.89 22.12
CA LYS A 106 -31.03 -4.89 21.68
C LYS A 106 -31.02 -3.64 22.56
N LEU A 107 -30.90 -3.79 23.88
CA LEU A 107 -30.81 -2.65 24.80
C LEU A 107 -29.49 -1.90 24.66
N GLN A 108 -28.38 -2.59 24.37
CA GLN A 108 -27.10 -1.97 24.06
C GLN A 108 -27.18 -1.14 22.77
N ASP A 109 -27.76 -1.69 21.70
CA ASP A 109 -27.96 -0.95 20.44
C ASP A 109 -28.89 0.27 20.62
N GLN A 110 -29.95 0.11 21.41
CA GLN A 110 -30.84 1.22 21.79
C GLN A 110 -30.10 2.28 22.61
N LEU A 111 -29.25 1.87 23.56
CA LEU A 111 -28.44 2.79 24.33
C LEU A 111 -27.42 3.53 23.45
N TYR A 112 -26.75 2.82 22.53
CA TYR A 112 -25.80 3.43 21.60
C TYR A 112 -26.48 4.43 20.67
N SER A 113 -27.62 4.06 20.08
CA SER A 113 -28.39 4.95 19.20
C SER A 113 -28.93 6.17 19.95
N LEU A 114 -29.49 5.99 21.16
CA LEU A 114 -29.97 7.10 22.00
C LEU A 114 -28.82 7.99 22.48
N SER A 115 -27.69 7.40 22.87
CA SER A 115 -26.48 8.14 23.26
C SER A 115 -25.95 8.97 22.10
N THR A 116 -25.85 8.39 20.91
CA THR A 116 -25.44 9.08 19.68
C THR A 116 -26.40 10.22 19.36
N ALA A 117 -27.72 9.98 19.38
CA ALA A 117 -28.72 11.02 19.14
C ALA A 117 -28.66 12.15 20.18
N ARG A 118 -28.45 11.82 21.46
CA ARG A 118 -28.28 12.82 22.53
C ARG A 118 -27.01 13.64 22.34
N SER A 119 -25.90 12.99 22.00
CA SER A 119 -24.62 13.66 21.75
C SER A 119 -24.73 14.63 20.57
N TYR A 120 -25.39 14.21 19.49
CA TYR A 120 -25.66 15.05 18.32
C TYR A 120 -26.53 16.26 18.67
N LYS A 121 -27.63 16.06 19.42
CA LYS A 121 -28.50 17.16 19.88
C LYS A 121 -27.75 18.16 20.76
N LYS A 122 -26.89 17.67 21.66
CA LYS A 122 -26.05 18.53 22.50
C LYS A 122 -25.08 19.36 21.65
N LEU A 123 -24.40 18.73 20.69
CA LEU A 123 -23.49 19.41 19.78
C LEU A 123 -24.21 20.46 18.92
N LEU A 124 -25.40 20.14 18.40
CA LEU A 124 -26.22 21.08 17.63
C LEU A 124 -26.60 22.29 18.49
N LEU A 125 -27.04 22.06 19.72
CA LEU A 125 -27.40 23.14 20.64
C LEU A 125 -26.19 24.03 20.96
N ASP A 126 -25.03 23.43 21.26
CA ASP A 126 -23.80 24.17 21.53
C ASP A 126 -23.39 25.01 20.31
N ARG A 127 -23.47 24.45 19.09
CA ARG A 127 -23.20 25.17 17.83
C ARG A 127 -24.18 26.32 17.60
N LEU A 128 -25.47 26.12 17.85
CA LEU A 128 -26.49 27.16 17.70
C LEU A 128 -26.28 28.29 18.71
N LEU A 129 -26.00 27.98 19.97
CA LEU A 129 -25.73 28.98 21.01
C LEU A 129 -24.44 29.76 20.73
N CYS A 130 -23.38 29.09 20.27
CA CYS A 130 -22.16 29.76 19.82
C CYS A 130 -22.42 30.64 18.59
N GLY A 131 -23.19 30.15 17.61
CA GLY A 131 -23.58 30.90 16.42
C GLY A 131 -24.38 32.16 16.77
N ASP A 132 -25.39 32.06 17.63
CA ASP A 132 -26.19 33.20 18.10
C ASP A 132 -25.32 34.26 18.80
N ARG A 133 -24.38 33.83 19.66
CA ARG A 133 -23.43 34.74 20.31
C ARG A 133 -22.49 35.41 19.31
N LEU A 134 -22.01 34.68 18.31
CA LEU A 134 -21.16 35.24 17.25
C LEU A 134 -21.92 36.26 16.42
N ILE A 135 -23.16 35.95 16.01
CA ILE A 135 -24.02 36.88 15.27
C ILE A 135 -24.27 38.15 16.08
N LYS A 136 -24.58 38.04 17.37
CA LYS A 136 -24.76 39.19 18.28
C LYS A 136 -23.50 40.05 18.43
N LYS A 137 -22.30 39.45 18.31
CA LYS A 137 -21.03 40.19 18.35
C LYS A 137 -20.67 40.83 17.02
N LEU A 138 -20.91 40.13 15.91
CA LEU A 138 -20.58 40.59 14.56
C LEU A 138 -21.60 41.62 14.03
N PHE A 139 -22.86 41.50 14.46
CA PHE A 139 -23.99 42.32 14.05
C PHE A 139 -24.84 42.73 15.26
N PRO A 140 -24.29 43.55 16.19
CA PRO A 140 -25.01 43.95 17.42
C PRO A 140 -26.29 44.73 17.13
N ASP A 141 -26.25 45.61 16.13
CA ASP A 141 -27.35 46.53 15.79
C ASP A 141 -28.52 45.83 15.06
N VAL A 142 -28.25 44.69 14.43
CA VAL A 142 -29.28 43.88 13.74
C VAL A 142 -30.19 43.16 14.75
N VAL A 143 -29.71 42.98 15.99
CA VAL A 143 -30.42 42.29 17.06
C VAL A 143 -31.23 43.27 17.93
N THR A 144 -31.02 44.59 17.77
CA THR A 144 -31.83 45.65 18.38
C THR A 144 -32.94 46.12 17.43
N ASP A 145 -34.09 46.54 17.99
CA ASP A 145 -35.44 46.58 17.38
C ASP A 145 -35.68 47.39 16.07
N SER A 146 -34.66 47.81 15.30
CA SER A 146 -34.81 48.35 13.94
C SER A 146 -33.50 48.25 13.13
N PRO A 147 -33.20 47.10 12.51
CA PRO A 147 -32.05 46.96 11.62
C PRO A 147 -32.17 47.87 10.39
N THR A 148 -31.07 48.53 10.02
CA THR A 148 -31.00 49.30 8.78
C THR A 148 -30.85 48.33 7.59
N GLU A 149 -31.44 48.65 6.43
CA GLU A 149 -31.45 47.77 5.24
C GLU A 149 -30.02 47.35 4.82
N GLU A 150 -29.05 48.25 4.93
CA GLU A 150 -27.63 47.99 4.68
C GLU A 150 -27.05 46.88 5.56
N GLN A 151 -27.36 46.86 6.86
CA GLN A 151 -26.85 45.87 7.81
C GLN A 151 -27.47 44.48 7.57
N THR A 152 -28.72 44.43 7.11
CA THR A 152 -29.35 43.17 6.71
C THR A 152 -28.74 42.60 5.42
N GLU A 153 -28.25 43.47 4.53
CA GLU A 153 -27.54 43.06 3.32
C GLU A 153 -26.12 42.57 3.65
N GLU A 154 -25.42 43.22 4.58
CA GLU A 154 -24.12 42.76 5.09
C GLU A 154 -24.23 41.38 5.76
N MET A 155 -25.23 41.17 6.62
CA MET A 155 -25.49 39.87 7.23
C MET A 155 -25.79 38.80 6.17
N ARG A 156 -26.58 39.13 5.13
CA ARG A 156 -26.84 38.22 4.00
C ARG A 156 -25.59 37.93 3.18
N ALA A 157 -24.73 38.91 2.96
CA ALA A 157 -23.45 38.73 2.29
C ALA A 157 -22.52 37.80 3.08
N PHE A 158 -22.47 37.96 4.42
CA PHE A 158 -21.72 37.08 5.31
C PHE A 158 -22.23 35.64 5.26
N VAL A 159 -23.56 35.43 5.32
CA VAL A 159 -24.15 34.09 5.19
C VAL A 159 -23.75 33.43 3.86
N LYS A 160 -23.82 34.17 2.74
CA LYS A 160 -23.37 33.66 1.42
C LYS A 160 -21.88 33.28 1.42
N LEU A 161 -21.04 34.00 2.16
CA LEU A 161 -19.61 33.71 2.28
C LEU A 161 -19.38 32.44 3.12
N CYS A 162 -20.08 32.28 4.23
CA CYS A 162 -20.07 31.04 5.03
C CYS A 162 -20.56 29.83 4.23
N GLU A 163 -21.61 29.98 3.40
CA GLU A 163 -22.08 28.92 2.52
C GLU A 163 -21.02 28.53 1.48
N LYS A 164 -20.34 29.50 0.87
CA LYS A 164 -19.23 29.23 -0.05
C LYS A 164 -18.08 28.52 0.66
N GLN A 165 -17.71 28.98 1.86
CA GLN A 165 -16.67 28.34 2.67
C GLN A 165 -17.03 26.90 3.03
N ASN A 166 -18.28 26.65 3.44
CA ASN A 166 -18.75 25.31 3.76
C ASN A 166 -18.73 24.39 2.53
N LYS A 167 -19.19 24.87 1.37
CA LYS A 167 -19.12 24.11 0.10
C LYS A 167 -17.69 23.73 -0.24
N LEU A 168 -16.78 24.71 -0.20
CA LEU A 168 -15.37 24.47 -0.47
C LEU A 168 -14.75 23.50 0.56
N SER A 169 -15.12 23.62 1.84
CA SER A 169 -14.64 22.70 2.88
C SER A 169 -15.15 21.28 2.66
N THR A 170 -16.40 21.10 2.22
CA THR A 170 -16.93 19.78 1.87
C THR A 170 -16.26 19.20 0.62
N GLU A 171 -15.99 20.02 -0.40
CA GLU A 171 -15.25 19.60 -1.59
C GLU A 171 -13.83 19.16 -1.22
N ILE A 172 -13.11 19.94 -0.41
CA ILE A 172 -11.78 19.59 0.09
C ILE A 172 -11.80 18.27 0.87
N LEU A 173 -12.82 18.03 1.71
CA LEU A 173 -12.94 16.79 2.46
C LEU A 173 -13.14 15.58 1.54
N VAL A 174 -13.97 15.71 0.50
CA VAL A 174 -14.18 14.65 -0.50
C VAL A 174 -12.89 14.39 -1.27
N GLU A 175 -12.20 15.44 -1.75
CA GLU A 175 -10.92 15.28 -2.45
C GLU A 175 -9.82 14.70 -1.56
N HIS A 176 -9.84 15.01 -0.26
CA HIS A 176 -8.92 14.39 0.69
C HIS A 176 -9.22 12.89 0.90
N GLU A 177 -10.50 12.50 0.92
CA GLU A 177 -10.91 11.09 0.99
C GLU A 177 -10.44 10.32 -0.25
N THR A 178 -10.68 10.85 -1.46
CA THR A 178 -10.23 10.23 -2.71
C THR A 178 -8.71 10.14 -2.79
N LEU A 179 -7.99 11.18 -2.36
CA LEU A 179 -6.53 11.18 -2.28
C LEU A 179 -6.02 10.13 -1.29
N SER A 180 -6.66 10.01 -0.12
CA SER A 180 -6.34 9.01 0.88
C SER A 180 -6.53 7.60 0.34
N GLU A 181 -7.65 7.33 -0.35
CA GLU A 181 -7.90 6.04 -1.01
C GLU A 181 -6.83 5.73 -2.07
N ALA A 182 -6.52 6.68 -2.94
CA ALA A 182 -5.47 6.55 -3.95
C ALA A 182 -4.10 6.27 -3.31
N GLN A 183 -3.78 6.93 -2.20
CA GLN A 183 -2.56 6.69 -1.43
C GLN A 183 -2.52 5.26 -0.87
N THR A 184 -3.63 4.76 -0.32
CA THR A 184 -3.69 3.37 0.16
C THR A 184 -3.52 2.35 -0.96
N LEU A 185 -4.05 2.63 -2.15
CA LEU A 185 -3.88 1.78 -3.33
C LEU A 185 -2.42 1.78 -3.81
N LEU A 186 -1.78 2.96 -3.84
CA LEU A 186 -0.37 3.10 -4.18
C LEU A 186 0.51 2.30 -3.22
N ASP A 187 0.23 2.37 -1.92
CA ASP A 187 1.00 1.62 -0.92
C ASP A 187 0.80 0.10 -1.05
N LYS A 188 -0.41 -0.35 -1.40
CA LYS A 188 -0.68 -1.76 -1.74
C LYS A 188 0.14 -2.21 -2.96
N LEU A 189 0.14 -1.41 -4.03
CA LEU A 189 0.90 -1.71 -5.26
C LEU A 189 2.42 -1.70 -5.00
N LYS A 190 2.92 -0.78 -4.17
CA LYS A 190 4.34 -0.76 -3.77
C LYS A 190 4.73 -2.05 -3.03
N ARG A 191 3.88 -2.52 -2.11
CA ARG A 191 4.10 -3.80 -1.41
C ARG A 191 4.09 -4.98 -2.38
N GLN A 192 3.12 -5.05 -3.29
CA GLN A 192 3.07 -6.10 -4.32
C GLN A 192 4.31 -6.07 -5.23
N SER A 193 4.73 -4.88 -5.68
CA SER A 193 5.94 -4.73 -6.49
C SER A 193 7.19 -5.19 -5.74
N TYR A 194 7.27 -4.92 -4.43
CA TYR A 194 8.36 -5.40 -3.60
C TYR A 194 8.39 -6.93 -3.48
N GLU A 195 7.24 -7.57 -3.23
CA GLU A 195 7.16 -9.03 -3.16
C GLU A 195 7.51 -9.68 -4.50
N ILE A 196 6.99 -9.16 -5.62
CA ILE A 196 7.36 -9.66 -6.97
C ILE A 196 8.86 -9.51 -7.21
N LYS A 197 9.47 -8.37 -6.84
CA LYS A 197 10.93 -8.18 -6.96
C LYS A 197 11.70 -9.17 -6.11
N LYS A 198 11.21 -9.48 -4.91
CA LYS A 198 11.82 -10.47 -4.00
C LYS A 198 11.71 -11.89 -4.56
N GLU A 199 10.55 -12.28 -5.08
CA GLU A 199 10.32 -13.55 -5.77
C GLU A 199 11.21 -13.67 -7.01
N ASN A 200 11.24 -12.66 -7.87
CA ASN A 200 12.10 -12.63 -9.06
C ASN A 200 13.59 -12.78 -8.69
N ARG A 201 14.06 -12.12 -7.62
CA ARG A 201 15.43 -12.33 -7.11
C ARG A 201 15.65 -13.75 -6.62
N GLY A 202 14.66 -14.37 -5.99
CA GLY A 202 14.71 -15.78 -5.58
C GLY A 202 14.80 -16.73 -6.77
N LEU A 203 13.94 -16.54 -7.78
CA LEU A 203 13.93 -17.31 -9.02
C LEU A 203 15.24 -17.15 -9.81
N MET A 204 15.78 -15.93 -9.88
CA MET A 204 17.07 -15.67 -10.54
C MET A 204 18.22 -16.41 -9.84
N LYS A 205 18.24 -16.44 -8.50
CA LYS A 205 19.20 -17.25 -7.74
C LYS A 205 19.02 -18.75 -8.00
N HIS A 206 17.79 -19.23 -8.15
CA HIS A 206 17.53 -20.64 -8.49
C HIS A 206 17.98 -20.98 -9.91
N LEU A 207 17.71 -20.12 -10.89
CA LEU A 207 18.18 -20.28 -12.26
C LEU A 207 19.70 -20.27 -12.34
N GLN A 208 20.36 -19.38 -11.60
CA GLN A 208 21.82 -19.35 -11.52
C GLN A 208 22.35 -20.66 -10.96
N LYS A 209 21.82 -21.14 -9.82
CA LYS A 209 22.21 -22.45 -9.26
C LYS A 209 22.02 -23.60 -10.25
N LEU A 210 20.89 -23.66 -10.95
CA LEU A 210 20.65 -24.71 -11.95
C LEU A 210 21.60 -24.60 -13.15
N THR A 211 21.99 -23.39 -13.51
CA THR A 211 22.96 -23.15 -14.59
C THR A 211 24.36 -23.59 -14.14
N ASP A 212 24.77 -23.21 -12.93
CA ASP A 212 26.03 -23.63 -12.32
C ASP A 212 26.08 -25.15 -12.14
N ASP A 213 24.99 -25.78 -11.67
CA ASP A 213 24.88 -27.23 -11.51
C ASP A 213 24.96 -27.94 -12.87
N LYS A 214 24.34 -27.38 -13.92
CA LYS A 214 24.43 -27.91 -15.29
C LYS A 214 25.83 -27.74 -15.86
N GLU A 215 26.46 -26.59 -15.64
CA GLU A 215 27.83 -26.32 -16.08
C GLU A 215 28.79 -27.28 -15.39
N ASN A 216 28.67 -27.46 -14.07
CA ASN A 216 29.43 -28.42 -13.28
C ASN A 216 29.19 -29.87 -13.73
N ALA A 217 27.95 -30.26 -14.01
CA ALA A 217 27.65 -31.59 -14.54
C ALA A 217 28.19 -31.80 -15.96
N SER A 218 28.20 -30.76 -16.81
CA SER A 218 28.74 -30.82 -18.17
C SER A 218 30.27 -30.75 -18.22
N SER A 219 30.90 -30.19 -17.19
CA SER A 219 32.35 -30.12 -17.02
C SER A 219 32.91 -31.34 -16.27
N ASP A 220 32.05 -32.29 -15.85
CA ASP A 220 32.48 -33.58 -15.34
C ASP A 220 33.23 -34.34 -16.47
N PRO A 221 34.56 -34.53 -16.37
CA PRO A 221 35.36 -35.02 -17.47
C PRO A 221 35.01 -36.47 -17.85
N SER A 222 34.24 -37.19 -17.03
CA SER A 222 33.73 -38.52 -17.36
C SER A 222 32.71 -38.49 -18.49
N ASP A 223 31.73 -37.59 -18.45
CA ASP A 223 30.66 -37.54 -19.45
C ASP A 223 31.19 -37.05 -20.80
N SER A 224 32.05 -36.03 -20.78
CA SER A 224 32.75 -35.56 -21.98
C SER A 224 33.63 -36.66 -22.60
N ARG A 225 34.36 -37.44 -21.79
CA ARG A 225 35.16 -38.58 -22.29
C ARG A 225 34.30 -39.72 -22.81
N VAL A 226 33.17 -40.03 -22.18
CA VAL A 226 32.25 -41.07 -22.65
C VAL A 226 31.62 -40.67 -23.98
N ILE A 227 31.14 -39.43 -24.11
CA ILE A 227 30.60 -38.89 -25.35
C ILE A 227 31.66 -38.89 -26.46
N GLN A 228 32.91 -38.51 -26.15
CA GLN A 228 34.01 -38.53 -27.11
C GLN A 228 34.36 -39.95 -27.55
N LYS A 229 34.42 -40.92 -26.64
CA LYS A 229 34.62 -42.34 -26.98
C LYS A 229 33.50 -42.89 -27.85
N LEU A 230 32.25 -42.52 -27.57
CA LEU A 230 31.10 -42.93 -28.38
C LEU A 230 31.19 -42.35 -29.79
N LYS A 231 31.52 -41.05 -29.93
CA LYS A 231 31.74 -40.41 -31.23
C LYS A 231 32.86 -41.11 -32.01
N GLN A 232 33.96 -41.46 -31.35
CA GLN A 232 35.05 -42.20 -31.97
C GLN A 232 34.63 -43.61 -32.42
N GLN A 233 33.86 -44.33 -31.60
CA GLN A 233 33.34 -45.64 -31.97
C GLN A 233 32.39 -45.57 -33.16
N ILE A 234 31.51 -44.57 -33.20
CA ILE A 234 30.62 -44.33 -34.34
C ILE A 234 31.44 -44.06 -35.61
N GLY A 235 32.43 -43.15 -35.55
CA GLY A 235 33.32 -42.87 -36.69
C GLY A 235 33.99 -44.14 -37.23
N LEU A 236 34.57 -44.95 -36.33
CA LEU A 236 35.20 -46.22 -36.72
C LEU A 236 34.20 -47.23 -37.32
N THR A 237 32.94 -47.25 -36.86
CA THR A 237 31.93 -48.12 -37.45
C THR A 237 31.47 -47.65 -38.82
N VAL A 238 31.37 -46.33 -39.03
CA VAL A 238 31.02 -45.75 -40.34
C VAL A 238 32.13 -46.03 -41.34
N GLU A 239 33.40 -45.82 -40.97
CA GLU A 239 34.54 -46.17 -41.82
C GLU A 239 34.54 -47.65 -42.21
N LYS A 240 34.24 -48.56 -41.28
CA LYS A 240 34.10 -50.00 -41.59
C LYS A 240 32.96 -50.28 -42.56
N ILE A 241 31.83 -49.60 -42.40
CA ILE A 241 30.69 -49.73 -43.30
C ILE A 241 31.08 -49.24 -44.70
N ASP A 242 31.78 -48.11 -44.82
CA ASP A 242 32.21 -47.56 -46.11
C ASP A 242 33.22 -48.47 -46.82
N ILE A 243 34.16 -49.07 -46.07
CA ILE A 243 35.09 -50.08 -46.60
C ILE A 243 34.31 -51.30 -47.11
N LEU A 244 33.36 -51.83 -46.31
CA LEU A 244 32.56 -52.97 -46.73
C LEU A 244 31.73 -52.65 -47.98
N ARG A 245 31.09 -51.48 -48.05
CA ARG A 245 30.34 -51.03 -49.22
C ARG A 245 31.23 -50.96 -50.46
N SER A 246 32.42 -50.40 -50.33
CA SER A 246 33.41 -50.32 -51.41
C SER A 246 33.86 -51.71 -51.88
N VAL A 247 34.09 -52.64 -50.95
CA VAL A 247 34.44 -54.04 -51.27
C VAL A 247 33.29 -54.74 -51.99
N PHE A 248 32.05 -54.62 -51.49
CA PHE A 248 30.87 -55.21 -52.14
C PHE A 248 30.63 -54.63 -53.53
N GLN A 249 30.79 -53.31 -53.69
CA GLN A 249 30.72 -52.66 -55.00
C GLN A 249 31.79 -53.22 -55.95
N GLY A 250 33.03 -53.36 -55.49
CA GLY A 250 34.13 -53.96 -56.27
C GLY A 250 33.87 -55.41 -56.65
N ILE A 251 33.26 -56.21 -55.77
CA ILE A 251 32.88 -57.60 -56.04
C ILE A 251 31.78 -57.65 -57.11
N VAL A 252 30.71 -56.86 -56.98
CA VAL A 252 29.58 -56.89 -57.92
C VAL A 252 30.00 -56.38 -59.30
N VAL A 253 30.83 -55.33 -59.37
CA VAL A 253 31.36 -54.82 -60.64
C VAL A 253 32.39 -55.81 -61.24
N GLY A 254 33.20 -56.46 -60.41
CA GLY A 254 34.25 -57.40 -60.82
C GLY A 254 33.78 -58.82 -61.11
N SER A 255 32.57 -59.21 -60.71
CA SER A 255 32.03 -60.57 -60.91
C SER A 255 31.56 -60.86 -62.33
N GLY A 256 31.62 -59.87 -63.23
CA GLY A 256 31.21 -60.02 -64.64
C GLY A 256 29.70 -60.17 -64.83
N ILE A 257 28.90 -59.81 -63.82
CA ILE A 257 27.43 -59.76 -63.90
C ILE A 257 27.05 -58.42 -64.53
N ASP A 258 26.14 -58.41 -65.50
CA ASP A 258 25.60 -57.18 -66.11
C ASP A 258 24.62 -56.46 -65.15
N TRP A 259 25.15 -55.97 -64.03
CA TRP A 259 24.41 -55.27 -62.97
C TRP A 259 23.75 -53.97 -63.44
N ALA A 260 24.13 -53.43 -64.60
CA ALA A 260 23.54 -52.23 -65.18
C ALA A 260 22.18 -52.48 -65.88
N VAL A 261 21.92 -53.73 -66.29
CA VAL A 261 20.69 -54.14 -66.99
C VAL A 261 19.58 -54.48 -65.99
N ASP A 262 19.95 -55.08 -64.85
CA ASP A 262 19.03 -55.34 -63.76
C ASP A 262 18.82 -54.08 -62.89
N GLU A 263 17.59 -53.60 -62.83
CA GLU A 263 17.19 -52.41 -62.07
C GLU A 263 17.48 -52.57 -60.57
N GLU A 264 17.31 -53.77 -60.01
CA GLU A 264 17.51 -54.04 -58.59
C GLU A 264 18.99 -54.03 -58.23
N MET A 265 19.83 -54.68 -59.04
CA MET A 265 21.29 -54.63 -58.87
C MET A 265 21.88 -53.25 -59.13
N ARG A 266 21.38 -52.51 -60.14
CA ARG A 266 21.83 -51.15 -60.41
C ARG A 266 21.56 -50.24 -59.22
N ARG A 267 20.37 -50.32 -58.61
CA ARG A 267 20.05 -49.55 -57.39
C ARG A 267 20.93 -49.95 -56.22
N LEU A 268 21.18 -51.25 -56.04
CA LEU A 268 22.06 -51.73 -54.98
C LEU A 268 23.48 -51.17 -55.14
N VAL A 269 24.09 -51.28 -56.32
CA VAL A 269 25.45 -50.79 -56.59
C VAL A 269 25.56 -49.27 -56.43
N LEU A 270 24.56 -48.52 -56.91
CA LEU A 270 24.52 -47.06 -56.74
C LEU A 270 24.34 -46.68 -55.26
N SER A 271 23.44 -47.37 -54.55
CA SER A 271 23.26 -47.14 -53.11
C SER A 271 24.55 -47.39 -52.35
N LEU A 272 25.32 -48.44 -52.67
CA LEU A 272 26.59 -48.73 -52.01
C LEU A 272 27.64 -47.63 -52.22
N GLY A 273 27.60 -46.93 -53.35
CA GLY A 273 28.54 -45.84 -53.70
C GLY A 273 28.20 -44.46 -53.13
N GLU A 274 27.02 -44.27 -52.52
CA GLU A 274 26.67 -43.03 -51.82
C GLU A 274 27.38 -42.94 -50.47
N LEU A 275 28.04 -41.80 -50.19
CA LEU A 275 28.67 -41.54 -48.90
C LEU A 275 27.60 -41.39 -47.81
N LEU A 276 27.83 -42.04 -46.66
CA LEU A 276 26.98 -41.86 -45.47
C LEU A 276 27.25 -40.49 -44.85
N GLU A 277 26.52 -39.47 -45.29
CA GLU A 277 26.47 -38.18 -44.59
C GLU A 277 25.62 -38.31 -43.33
N PHE A 278 26.26 -38.62 -42.20
CA PHE A 278 25.66 -38.31 -40.91
C PHE A 278 25.84 -36.82 -40.68
N ALA A 279 24.73 -36.07 -40.76
CA ALA A 279 24.69 -34.66 -40.44
C ALA A 279 25.44 -34.39 -39.12
N THR A 280 26.51 -33.61 -39.22
CA THR A 280 27.28 -33.05 -38.11
C THR A 280 26.43 -32.18 -37.21
#